data_AF-A0A3N5QRA3-F1
#
_entry.id   AF-A0A3N5QRA3-F1
#
_cell.length_a   1.000
_cell.length_b   1.000
_cell.length_c   1.000
_cell.angle_alpha   90.00
_cell.angle_beta   90.00
_cell.angle_gamma   90.00
#
_symmetry.space_group_name_H-M   'P 1'
#
loop_
_entity.id
_entity.type
_entity.pdbx_description
1 polymer ?
#
loop_
_entity_poly.entity_id
_entity_poly.type
_entity_poly.pdbx_seq_one_letter_code
_entity_poly.pdbx_strand_id
1 'polypeptide(L)'
;MEHAPEVNDTLATRFLGIALGVGLMVTFVAISNSMGWHSVVGGILTGLSGAILGALGTSVHGRNTAAILGWAGGVNFILGLLMFFGLNKAFPV
;
A
#
# COMPACT_ATOMS: atom_id res chain seq x y z
N MET A 1 9.35 31.49 -11.09
CA MET A 1 9.14 30.41 -10.11
C MET A 1 8.37 29.34 -10.85
N GLU A 2 9.02 28.23 -11.18
CA GLU A 2 8.37 27.11 -11.84
C GLU A 2 7.38 26.48 -10.84
N HIS A 3 6.09 26.44 -11.17
CA HIS A 3 5.11 25.77 -10.33
C HIS A 3 5.47 24.28 -10.27
N ALA A 4 5.78 23.77 -9.08
CA ALA A 4 5.92 22.34 -8.87
C ALA A 4 4.66 21.64 -9.43
N PRO A 5 4.80 20.52 -10.15
CA PRO A 5 3.66 19.81 -10.71
C PRO A 5 2.69 19.45 -9.58
N GLU A 6 1.50 20.05 -9.62
CA GLU A 6 0.47 19.86 -8.59
C GLU A 6 -0.11 18.45 -8.68
N VAL A 7 -0.11 17.74 -7.54
CA VAL A 7 -0.73 16.42 -7.42
C VAL A 7 -2.24 16.59 -7.43
N ASN A 8 -2.94 15.83 -8.28
CA ASN A 8 -4.40 15.90 -8.36
C ASN A 8 -5.02 14.96 -7.30
N ASP A 9 -5.09 15.45 -6.06
CA ASP A 9 -5.62 14.70 -4.93
C ASP A 9 -7.13 14.93 -4.75
N THR A 10 -7.94 14.10 -5.41
CA THR A 10 -9.41 14.08 -5.34
C THR A 10 -9.92 12.90 -4.52
N LEU A 11 -11.20 12.92 -4.13
CA LEU A 11 -11.83 11.75 -3.49
C LEU A 11 -11.72 10.48 -4.34
N ALA A 12 -11.80 10.60 -5.67
CA ALA A 12 -11.69 9.46 -6.58
C ALA A 12 -10.27 8.87 -6.57
N THR A 13 -9.22 9.71 -6.65
CA THR A 13 -7.83 9.23 -6.61
C THR A 13 -7.46 8.65 -5.25
N ARG A 14 -8.00 9.21 -4.16
CA ARG A 14 -7.89 8.64 -2.80
C ARG A 14 -8.51 7.26 -2.72
N PHE A 15 -9.76 7.12 -3.15
CA PHE A 15 -10.47 5.85 -3.14
C PHE A 15 -9.75 4.79 -3.97
N LEU A 16 -9.30 5.13 -5.17
CA LEU A 16 -8.54 4.23 -6.04
C LEU A 16 -7.20 3.82 -5.41
N GLY A 17 -6.49 4.76 -4.79
CA GLY A 17 -5.25 4.46 -4.07
C GLY A 17 -5.48 3.53 -2.88
N ILE A 18 -6.50 3.81 -2.05
CA ILE A 18 -6.86 2.96 -0.92
C ILE A 18 -7.27 1.56 -1.38
N ALA A 19 -8.12 1.46 -2.41
CA ALA A 19 -8.55 0.18 -2.97
C ALA A 19 -7.37 -0.63 -3.50
N LEU A 20 -6.42 0.02 -4.20
CA LEU A 20 -5.19 -0.63 -4.66
C LEU A 20 -4.32 -1.10 -3.50
N GLY A 21 -4.12 -0.27 -2.47
CA GLY A 21 -3.34 -0.63 -1.28
C GLY A 21 -3.92 -1.82 -0.52
N VAL A 22 -5.24 -1.84 -0.32
CA VAL A 22 -5.94 -2.98 0.30
C VAL A 22 -5.85 -4.23 -0.58
N GLY A 23 -6.06 -4.11 -1.90
CA GLY A 23 -5.98 -5.24 -2.83
C GLY A 23 -4.60 -5.89 -2.86
N LEU A 24 -3.53 -5.09 -2.79
CA LEU A 24 -2.16 -5.59 -2.68
C LEU A 24 -1.92 -6.32 -1.37
N MET A 25 -2.39 -5.78 -0.25
CA MET A 25 -2.31 -6.46 1.04
C MET A 25 -2.99 -7.83 0.99
N VAL A 26 -4.22 -7.92 0.48
CA VAL A 26 -4.94 -9.19 0.33
C VAL A 26 -4.15 -10.18 -0.54
N THR A 27 -3.53 -9.68 -1.62
CA THR A 27 -2.70 -10.50 -2.50
C THR A 27 -1.48 -11.08 -1.75
N PHE A 28 -0.76 -10.27 -0.99
CA PHE A 28 0.39 -10.75 -0.20
C PHE A 28 -0.02 -11.69 0.94
N VAL A 29 -1.17 -11.46 1.57
CA VAL A 29 -1.74 -12.40 2.56
C VAL A 29 -2.04 -13.74 1.91
N ALA A 30 -2.72 -13.74 0.75
CA ALA A 30 -3.05 -14.97 0.03
C ALA A 30 -1.78 -15.74 -0.39
N ILE A 31 -0.76 -15.04 -0.90
CA ILE A 31 0.54 -15.64 -1.25
C ILE A 31 1.19 -16.25 0.01
N SER A 32 1.30 -15.48 1.09
CA SER A 32 1.91 -15.93 2.35
C SER A 32 1.22 -17.19 2.88
N ASN A 33 -0.12 -17.22 2.85
CA ASN A 33 -0.90 -18.37 3.30
C ASN A 33 -0.70 -19.58 2.38
N SER A 34 -0.72 -19.37 1.05
CA SER A 34 -0.53 -20.45 0.07
C SER A 34 0.84 -21.13 0.16
N MET A 35 1.87 -20.37 0.57
CA MET A 35 3.23 -20.88 0.73
C MET A 35 3.52 -21.40 2.14
N GLY A 36 2.55 -21.33 3.06
CA GLY A 36 2.74 -21.74 4.46
C GLY A 36 3.77 -20.88 5.20
N TRP A 37 3.96 -19.63 4.79
CA TRP A 37 4.90 -18.72 5.41
C TRP A 37 4.39 -18.20 6.75
N HIS A 38 5.34 -17.84 7.62
CA HIS A 38 5.00 -17.19 8.88
C HIS A 38 4.24 -15.88 8.62
N SER A 39 3.19 -15.59 9.40
CA SER A 39 2.28 -14.45 9.19
C SER A 39 2.98 -13.08 9.15
N VAL A 40 4.12 -12.97 9.83
CA VAL A 40 5.01 -11.81 9.80
C VAL A 40 5.56 -11.52 8.40
N VAL A 41 5.83 -12.55 7.60
CA VAL A 41 6.34 -12.40 6.22
C VAL A 41 5.35 -11.64 5.36
N GLY A 42 4.05 -11.99 5.43
CA GLY A 42 2.99 -11.25 4.76
C GLY A 42 2.97 -9.77 5.16
N GLY A 43 3.16 -9.47 6.45
CA GLY A 43 3.26 -8.09 6.94
C GLY A 43 4.48 -7.32 6.40
N ILE A 44 5.65 -7.98 6.35
CA ILE A 44 6.88 -7.41 5.79
C ILE A 44 6.71 -7.09 4.31
N LEU A 45 6.18 -8.03 3.51
CA LEU A 45 5.97 -7.84 2.06
C LEU A 45 4.98 -6.70 1.78
N THR A 46 3.89 -6.67 2.55
CA THR A 46 2.87 -5.61 2.50
C THR A 46 3.49 -4.24 2.86
N GLY A 47 4.28 -4.18 3.94
CA GLY A 47 4.97 -2.96 4.36
C GLY A 47 5.99 -2.46 3.33
N LEU A 48 6.87 -3.35 2.85
CA LEU A 48 7.88 -3.02 1.84
C LEU A 48 7.27 -2.54 0.54
N SER A 49 6.23 -3.23 0.04
CA SER A 49 5.52 -2.78 -1.15
C SER A 49 4.83 -1.42 -0.94
N GLY A 50 4.32 -1.14 0.25
CA GLY A 50 3.84 0.18 0.64
C GLY A 50 4.91 1.28 0.52
N ALA A 51 6.09 1.03 1.08
CA ALA A 51 7.22 1.97 0.98
C ALA A 51 7.66 2.20 -0.47
N ILE A 52 7.72 1.13 -1.27
CA ILE A 52 8.06 1.20 -2.70
C ILE A 52 7.04 2.04 -3.46
N LEU A 53 5.74 1.77 -3.30
CA LEU A 53 4.69 2.51 -4.01
C LEU A 53 4.63 3.98 -3.59
N GLY A 54 4.82 4.26 -2.30
CA GLY A 54 4.91 5.64 -1.82
C GLY A 54 6.09 6.39 -2.45
N ALA A 55 7.26 5.75 -2.53
CA ALA A 55 8.43 6.32 -3.21
C ALA A 55 8.24 6.46 -4.73
N LEU A 56 7.57 5.50 -5.38
CA LEU A 56 7.23 5.61 -6.80
C LEU A 56 6.27 6.79 -7.04
N GLY A 57 5.34 7.03 -6.11
CA GLY A 57 4.43 8.18 -6.17
C GLY A 57 5.15 9.53 -6.28
N THR A 58 6.36 9.67 -5.74
CA THR A 58 7.16 10.92 -5.87
C THR A 58 7.91 11.03 -7.19
N SER A 59 8.03 9.94 -7.94
CA SER A 59 8.87 9.85 -9.16
C SER A 59 8.07 9.75 -10.46
N VAL A 60 6.75 9.54 -10.39
CA VAL A 60 5.89 9.40 -11.57
C VAL A 60 5.46 10.74 -12.16
N HIS A 61 5.49 10.85 -13.49
CA HIS A 61 5.12 12.06 -14.24
C HIS A 61 3.61 12.14 -14.55
N GLY A 62 2.76 11.80 -13.58
CA GLY A 62 1.30 11.83 -13.73
C GLY A 62 0.61 12.30 -12.47
N ARG A 63 -0.15 13.40 -12.56
CA ARG A 63 -0.80 14.05 -11.39
C ARG A 63 -1.74 13.11 -10.63
N ASN A 64 -2.54 12.31 -11.34
CA ASN A 64 -3.44 11.32 -10.76
C ASN A 64 -2.68 10.10 -10.24
N THR A 65 -1.70 9.62 -11.02
CA THR A 65 -0.89 8.44 -10.68
C THR A 65 -0.08 8.68 -9.41
N ALA A 66 0.50 9.86 -9.25
CA ALA A 66 1.23 10.26 -8.05
C ALA A 66 0.33 10.18 -6.80
N ALA A 67 -0.91 10.70 -6.89
CA ALA A 67 -1.89 10.62 -5.80
C ALA A 67 -2.27 9.16 -5.49
N ILE A 68 -2.62 8.38 -6.51
CA ILE A 68 -3.04 6.97 -6.35
C ILE A 68 -1.91 6.15 -5.71
N LEU A 69 -0.67 6.28 -6.20
CA LEU A 69 0.48 5.55 -5.68
C LEU A 69 0.86 6.01 -4.27
N GLY A 70 0.75 7.30 -3.96
CA GLY A 70 0.96 7.83 -2.61
C GLY A 70 -0.02 7.23 -1.60
N TRP A 71 -1.32 7.21 -1.94
CA TRP A 71 -2.35 6.61 -1.10
C TRP A 71 -2.23 5.09 -1.00
N ALA A 72 -1.98 4.40 -2.12
CA ALA A 72 -1.75 2.95 -2.11
C ALA A 72 -0.54 2.58 -1.26
N GLY A 73 0.56 3.34 -1.41
CA GLY A 73 1.77 3.16 -0.63
C GLY A 73 1.55 3.36 0.86
N GLY A 74 0.92 4.48 1.24
CA GLY A 74 0.63 4.80 2.65
C GLY A 74 -0.29 3.77 3.32
N VAL A 75 -1.39 3.40 2.65
CA VAL A 75 -2.32 2.39 3.16
C VAL A 75 -1.63 1.04 3.33
N ASN A 76 -0.94 0.58 2.30
CA ASN A 76 -0.28 -0.71 2.31
C ASN A 76 0.85 -0.76 3.35
N PHE A 77 1.59 0.35 3.54
CA PHE A 77 2.60 0.46 4.59
C PHE A 77 1.99 0.34 5.99
N ILE A 78 0.91 1.08 6.26
CA ILE A 78 0.21 1.02 7.55
C ILE A 78 -0.34 -0.38 7.79
N LEU A 79 -1.01 -0.97 6.80
CA LEU A 79 -1.53 -2.34 6.91
C LEU A 79 -0.41 -3.34 7.19
N GLY A 80 0.72 -3.24 6.48
CA GLY A 80 1.89 -4.07 6.72
C GLY A 80 2.42 -3.96 8.16
N LEU A 81 2.47 -2.75 8.73
CA LEU A 81 2.82 -2.54 10.14
C LEU A 81 1.81 -3.19 11.09
N LEU A 82 0.51 -3.01 10.86
CA LEU A 82 -0.53 -3.62 11.69
C LEU A 82 -0.43 -5.16 11.66
N MET A 83 -0.18 -5.73 10.48
CA MET A 83 0.05 -7.16 10.29
C MET A 83 1.31 -7.64 11.02
N PHE A 84 2.40 -6.88 10.93
CA PHE A 84 3.68 -7.19 11.58
C PHE A 84 3.56 -7.25 13.10
N PHE A 85 2.86 -6.28 13.70
CA PHE A 85 2.59 -6.27 15.15
C PHE A 85 1.54 -7.31 15.59
N GLY A 86 1.00 -8.11 14.66
CA GLY A 86 0.14 -9.23 14.98
C GLY A 86 -1.30 -8.85 15.27
N LEU A 87 -1.79 -7.69 14.81
CA LEU A 87 -3.23 -7.41 14.79
C LEU A 87 -4.02 -8.40 13.91
N ASN A 88 -3.32 -9.14 13.04
CA ASN A 88 -3.88 -10.29 12.32
C ASN A 88 -4.36 -11.41 13.24
N LYS A 89 -3.91 -11.48 14.51
CA LYS A 89 -4.45 -12.43 15.49
C LYS A 89 -5.90 -12.13 15.90
N ALA A 90 -6.44 -10.96 15.55
CA ALA A 90 -7.86 -10.64 15.74
C ALA A 90 -8.76 -11.22 14.63
N PHE A 91 -8.18 -11.65 13.51
CA PHE A 91 -8.91 -12.26 12.39
C PHE A 91 -8.22 -13.57 12.00
N PRO A 92 -8.46 -14.66 12.74
CA PRO A 92 -8.04 -15.99 12.31
C PRO A 92 -8.80 -16.33 11.03
N VAL A 93 -8.06 -16.48 9.93
CA VAL A 93 -8.51 -17.25 8.76
C VAL A 93 -8.04 -18.67 8.96
#